data_AF-A0A859EKE3-F1
#
_entry.id   AF-A0A859EKE3-F1
#
_cell.length_a   1.000
_cell.length_b   1.000
_cell.length_c   1.000
_cell.angle_alpha   90.00
_cell.angle_beta   90.00
_cell.angle_gamma   90.00
#
_symmetry.space_group_name_H-M   'P 1'
#
loop_
_entity.id
_entity.type
_entity.pdbx_description
1 polymer ?
#
loop_
_entity_poly.entity_id
_entity_poly.type
_entity_poly.pdbx_seq_one_letter_code
_entity_poly.pdbx_strand_id
1 'polypeptide(L)'
;MNKRELAELALDLGLDFDKESGIIYGRRRDYAFYLETITDGDEFAIFFSVKCEQGYIGRDTLEALINDSEVLIDFERAGYCLACQILADQDRDLLPDILEEAIEDCTRYFKEQGLVSACEKTGETGEVDLYPFKGDWLFLTPSSYERMVSISLDKATKRSLPHQNPQKIHYFLGVLGAFLTSLLGACLVFFLTGASLAMGFISGFTLLFSIACYEKFVKGISVLGIVVSFFFTLAMSFLAVQIGYANSFYQGEGNILQAVIAINKAALSGQFGINYWLHYLFIVLGCVSAVKVHIKSL
;
A
#
# COMPACT_ATOMS: atom_id res chain seq x y z
N MET A 1 15.53 10.88 13.72
CA MET A 1 15.60 11.82 14.86
C MET A 1 14.94 11.22 16.09
N ASN A 2 15.41 11.57 17.30
CA ASN A 2 14.78 11.14 18.54
C ASN A 2 13.60 12.06 18.94
N LYS A 3 12.76 11.63 19.89
CA LYS A 3 11.56 12.40 20.31
C LYS A 3 11.87 13.78 20.90
N ARG A 4 13.07 13.99 21.42
CA ARG A 4 13.47 15.29 21.97
C ARG A 4 13.83 16.26 20.84
N GLU A 5 14.59 15.80 19.85
CA GLU A 5 14.94 16.57 18.66
C GLU A 5 13.67 16.98 17.89
N LEU A 6 12.68 16.10 17.77
CA LEU A 6 11.39 16.44 17.13
C LEU A 6 10.60 17.50 17.92
N ALA A 7 10.67 17.48 19.25
CA ALA A 7 10.01 18.48 20.08
C ALA A 7 10.68 19.86 20.00
N GLU A 8 12.02 19.88 19.90
CA GLU A 8 12.80 21.11 19.68
C GLU A 8 12.47 21.68 18.27
N LEU A 9 12.47 20.83 17.24
CA LEU A 9 12.09 21.21 15.87
C LEU A 9 10.66 21.77 15.78
N ALA A 10 9.69 21.15 16.46
CA ALA A 10 8.32 21.66 16.53
C ALA A 10 8.27 23.06 17.12
N LEU A 11 9.04 23.30 18.19
CA LEU A 11 9.10 24.60 18.86
C LEU A 11 9.73 25.67 17.96
N ASP A 12 10.77 25.32 17.20
CA ASP A 12 11.42 26.23 16.24
C ASP A 12 10.47 26.62 15.10
N LEU A 13 9.63 25.68 14.65
CA LEU A 13 8.58 25.91 13.64
C LEU A 13 7.33 26.60 14.21
N GLY A 14 7.22 26.78 15.53
CA GLY A 14 6.01 27.28 16.19
C GLY A 14 4.81 26.34 16.06
N LEU A 15 5.06 25.03 16.00
CA LEU A 15 4.08 23.95 15.86
C LEU A 15 3.94 23.13 17.14
N ASP A 16 2.88 22.33 17.21
CA ASP A 16 2.65 21.43 18.33
C ASP A 16 3.32 20.07 18.09
N PHE A 17 3.69 19.39 19.18
CA PHE A 17 4.32 18.08 19.13
C PHE A 17 3.56 17.06 19.99
N ASP A 18 3.12 15.96 19.39
CA ASP A 18 2.53 14.85 20.12
C ASP A 18 3.61 13.83 20.52
N LYS A 19 3.87 13.76 21.83
CA LYS A 19 4.93 12.88 22.37
C LYS A 19 4.61 11.39 22.24
N GLU A 20 3.33 11.02 22.18
CA GLU A 20 2.92 9.61 22.10
C GLU A 20 3.22 9.05 20.71
N SER A 21 2.64 9.67 19.67
CA SER A 21 2.77 9.27 18.27
C SER A 21 4.07 9.75 17.62
N GLY A 22 4.71 10.79 18.15
CA GLY A 22 5.96 11.34 17.60
C GLY A 22 5.76 12.20 16.35
N ILE A 23 4.59 12.78 16.17
CA ILE A 23 4.29 13.70 15.06
C ILE A 23 4.37 15.16 15.49
N ILE A 24 4.72 16.03 14.56
CA ILE A 24 4.62 17.48 14.68
C ILE A 24 3.36 17.90 13.91
N TYR A 25 2.53 18.79 14.45
CA TYR A 25 1.28 19.16 13.79
C TYR A 25 0.92 20.63 14.01
N GLY A 26 0.05 21.14 13.14
CA GLY A 26 -0.44 22.50 13.25
C GLY A 26 -1.37 22.87 12.12
N ARG A 27 -1.53 24.19 11.94
CA ARG A 27 -2.45 24.75 10.95
C ARG A 27 -1.85 25.96 10.27
N ARG A 28 -1.97 26.02 8.93
CA ARG A 28 -1.51 27.14 8.12
C ARG A 28 -2.52 27.38 6.98
N ARG A 29 -2.91 28.65 6.78
CA ARG A 29 -3.91 29.06 5.76
C ARG A 29 -5.21 28.22 5.76
N ASP A 30 -5.72 27.87 6.93
CA ASP A 30 -6.90 27.02 7.13
C ASP A 30 -6.75 25.53 6.78
N TYR A 31 -5.54 25.07 6.50
CA TYR A 31 -5.23 23.65 6.34
C TYR A 31 -4.57 23.13 7.62
N ALA A 32 -5.21 22.15 8.26
CA ALA A 32 -4.58 21.34 9.29
C ALA A 32 -3.58 20.38 8.61
N PHE A 33 -2.45 20.15 9.26
CA PHE A 33 -1.41 19.26 8.77
C PHE A 33 -0.62 18.63 9.90
N TYR A 34 0.07 17.53 9.57
CA TYR A 34 1.12 16.99 10.43
C TYR A 34 2.33 16.56 9.62
N LEU A 35 3.47 16.48 10.30
CA LEU A 35 4.76 16.05 9.80
C LEU A 35 5.15 14.75 10.50
N GLU A 36 5.62 13.80 9.72
CA GLU A 36 6.17 12.52 10.22
C GLU A 36 7.48 12.19 9.49
N THR A 37 8.41 11.57 10.22
CA THR A 37 9.63 10.98 9.64
C THR A 37 9.31 9.67 8.91
N ILE A 38 9.66 9.58 7.62
CA ILE A 38 9.39 8.42 6.76
C ILE A 38 10.40 7.29 7.03
N THR A 39 11.69 7.64 7.11
CA THR A 39 12.82 6.72 7.31
C THR A 39 13.51 7.01 8.66
N ASP A 40 14.26 6.06 9.22
CA ASP A 40 15.01 6.22 10.49
C ASP A 40 16.09 7.34 10.45
N GLY A 41 16.28 8.02 9.32
CA GLY A 41 17.16 9.17 9.16
C GLY A 41 16.53 10.22 8.24
N ASP A 42 16.11 11.32 8.86
CA ASP A 42 16.02 12.70 8.33
C ASP A 42 15.10 12.99 7.12
N GLU A 43 14.39 12.00 6.59
CA GLU A 43 13.34 12.22 5.57
C GLU A 43 11.98 12.51 6.23
N PHE A 44 11.35 13.61 5.83
CA PHE A 44 10.04 14.02 6.32
C PHE A 44 8.97 13.93 5.23
N ALA A 45 7.76 13.58 5.64
CA ALA A 45 6.55 13.84 4.86
C ALA A 45 5.64 14.80 5.61
N ILE A 46 5.01 15.69 4.87
CA ILE A 46 3.90 16.50 5.34
C ILE A 46 2.58 15.94 4.82
N PHE A 47 1.60 15.84 5.70
CA PHE A 47 0.30 15.26 5.41
C PHE A 47 -0.78 16.33 5.49
N PHE A 48 -1.68 16.31 4.51
CA PHE A 48 -2.86 17.17 4.43
C PHE A 48 -4.07 16.35 4.02
N SER A 49 -5.27 16.81 4.38
CA SER A 49 -6.50 16.28 3.78
C SER A 49 -7.25 17.36 3.04
N VAL A 50 -7.24 17.24 1.72
CA VAL A 50 -7.68 18.29 0.79
C VAL A 50 -8.46 17.69 -0.38
N LYS A 51 -9.38 18.47 -0.92
CA LYS A 51 -10.17 18.10 -2.10
C LYS A 51 -10.29 19.26 -3.09
N CYS A 52 -10.53 18.93 -4.35
CA CYS A 52 -10.97 19.88 -5.37
C CYS A 52 -12.51 19.85 -5.50
N GLU A 53 -13.09 20.77 -6.27
CA GLU A 53 -14.55 20.79 -6.52
C GLU A 53 -15.07 19.46 -7.09
N GLN A 54 -14.27 18.81 -7.94
CA GLN A 54 -14.62 17.56 -8.63
C GLN A 54 -14.32 16.30 -7.78
N GLY A 55 -13.90 16.47 -6.52
CA GLY A 55 -13.55 15.39 -5.61
C GLY A 55 -12.05 15.31 -5.37
N TYR A 56 -11.40 14.22 -5.80
CA TYR A 56 -9.98 14.02 -5.52
C TYR A 56 -9.08 14.90 -6.38
N ILE A 57 -7.94 15.30 -5.82
CA ILE A 57 -6.91 16.04 -6.57
C ILE A 57 -6.33 15.14 -7.67
N GLY A 58 -6.27 15.67 -8.89
CA GLY A 58 -5.69 15.01 -10.05
C GLY A 58 -4.16 14.94 -9.96
N ARG A 59 -3.57 13.96 -10.66
CA ARG A 59 -2.12 13.78 -10.68
C ARG A 59 -1.41 15.01 -11.26
N ASP A 60 -1.90 15.56 -12.36
CA ASP A 60 -1.29 16.71 -13.04
C ASP A 60 -1.19 17.95 -12.12
N THR A 61 -2.21 18.16 -11.27
CA THR A 61 -2.21 19.23 -10.27
C THR A 61 -1.17 19.00 -9.17
N LEU A 62 -0.90 17.76 -8.80
CA LEU A 62 0.12 17.44 -7.79
C LEU A 62 1.54 17.48 -8.39
N GLU A 63 1.71 17.02 -9.63
CA GLU A 63 2.99 17.15 -10.36
C GLU A 63 3.37 18.62 -10.55
N ALA A 64 2.39 19.50 -10.82
CA ALA A 64 2.64 20.93 -10.90
C ALA A 64 3.13 21.54 -9.57
N LEU A 65 2.64 21.06 -8.42
CA LEU A 65 3.14 21.47 -7.09
C LEU A 65 4.60 21.06 -6.90
N ILE A 66 4.95 19.80 -7.21
CA ILE A 66 6.34 19.33 -7.08
C ILE A 66 7.27 20.09 -8.01
N ASN A 67 6.83 20.41 -9.23
CA ASN A 67 7.66 21.15 -10.19
C ASN A 67 7.86 22.64 -9.82
N ASP A 68 6.98 23.22 -9.00
CA ASP A 68 7.07 24.62 -8.55
C ASP A 68 7.83 24.79 -7.23
N SER A 69 8.00 23.71 -6.46
CA SER A 69 8.67 23.72 -5.16
C SER A 69 10.11 23.22 -5.25
N GLU A 70 11.04 23.89 -4.58
CA GLU A 70 12.45 23.46 -4.52
C GLU A 70 12.69 22.38 -3.45
N VAL A 71 11.77 22.26 -2.48
CA VAL A 71 11.92 21.40 -1.30
C VAL A 71 11.04 20.14 -1.33
N LEU A 72 10.09 20.03 -2.25
CA LEU A 72 9.23 18.85 -2.39
C LEU A 72 9.77 17.93 -3.50
N ILE A 73 9.85 16.63 -3.23
CA ILE A 73 10.44 15.66 -4.17
C ILE A 73 9.42 14.69 -4.77
N ASP A 74 8.36 14.37 -4.04
CA ASP A 74 7.36 13.39 -4.45
C ASP A 74 6.05 13.60 -3.67
N PHE A 75 4.99 12.95 -4.13
CA PHE A 75 3.72 12.91 -3.43
C PHE A 75 3.05 11.53 -3.51
N GLU A 76 2.31 11.20 -2.46
CA GLU A 76 1.42 10.05 -2.42
C GLU A 76 0.00 10.51 -2.05
N ARG A 77 -1.01 9.98 -2.75
CA ARG A 77 -2.42 10.29 -2.48
C ARG A 77 -3.19 9.04 -2.08
N ALA A 78 -3.72 9.04 -0.88
CA ALA A 78 -4.63 8.03 -0.35
C ALA A 78 -6.03 8.63 -0.14
N GLY A 79 -6.86 8.59 -1.18
CA GLY A 79 -8.19 9.23 -1.15
C GLY A 79 -8.06 10.75 -1.10
N TYR A 80 -8.54 11.36 0.00
CA TYR A 80 -8.42 12.80 0.28
C TYR A 80 -7.15 13.16 1.07
N CYS A 81 -6.45 12.18 1.64
CA CYS A 81 -5.15 12.40 2.28
C CYS A 81 -4.05 12.49 1.22
N LEU A 82 -3.24 13.53 1.33
CA LEU A 82 -2.08 13.81 0.51
C LEU A 82 -0.86 13.82 1.42
N ALA A 83 0.14 13.02 1.07
CA ALA A 83 1.47 13.04 1.68
C ALA A 83 2.44 13.64 0.68
N CYS A 84 3.11 14.74 1.03
CA CYS A 84 4.17 15.32 0.22
C CYS A 84 5.51 15.00 0.89
N GLN A 85 6.42 14.37 0.14
CA GLN A 85 7.76 14.04 0.62
C GLN A 85 8.68 15.25 0.45
N ILE A 86 9.47 15.52 1.48
CA ILE A 86 10.36 16.67 1.56
C ILE A 86 11.78 16.22 1.29
N LEU A 87 12.52 17.02 0.51
CA LEU A 87 13.93 16.80 0.20
C LEU A 87 14.74 16.71 1.50
N ALA A 88 15.48 15.62 1.66
CA ALA A 88 16.42 15.48 2.76
C ALA A 88 17.68 16.31 2.48
N ASP A 89 18.00 17.25 3.38
CA ASP A 89 19.26 17.98 3.34
C ASP A 89 20.34 17.28 4.18
N GLN A 90 21.60 17.42 3.77
CA GLN A 90 22.74 16.95 4.54
C GLN A 90 23.05 17.86 5.73
N ASP A 91 22.66 19.13 5.65
CA ASP A 91 22.78 20.11 6.72
C ASP A 91 21.50 20.15 7.57
N ARG A 92 21.60 19.69 8.81
CA ARG A 92 20.48 19.64 9.74
C ARG A 92 20.05 21.02 10.24
N ASP A 93 20.93 22.01 10.15
CA ASP A 93 20.61 23.37 10.60
C ASP A 93 19.62 24.06 9.64
N LEU A 94 19.54 23.59 8.38
CA LEU A 94 18.59 24.08 7.37
C LEU A 94 17.22 23.40 7.43
N LEU A 95 17.10 22.30 8.19
CA LEU A 95 15.88 21.50 8.23
C LEU A 95 14.63 22.31 8.65
N PRO A 96 14.66 23.18 9.67
CA PRO A 96 13.50 24.00 10.02
C PRO A 96 13.05 24.90 8.87
N ASP A 97 13.99 25.53 8.16
CA ASP A 97 13.69 26.42 7.04
C ASP A 97 13.06 25.65 5.87
N ILE A 98 13.59 24.46 5.56
CA ILE A 98 13.05 23.56 4.52
C ILE A 98 11.63 23.10 4.86
N LEU A 99 11.36 22.75 6.13
CA LEU A 99 10.04 22.32 6.56
C LEU A 99 9.03 23.47 6.52
N GLU A 100 9.42 24.67 6.94
CA GLU A 100 8.59 25.87 6.83
C GLU A 100 8.28 26.19 5.37
N GLU A 101 9.27 26.12 4.48
CA GLU A 101 9.08 26.31 3.04
C GLU A 101 8.13 25.27 2.44
N ALA A 102 8.26 23.99 2.81
CA ALA A 102 7.36 22.93 2.35
C ALA A 102 5.90 23.15 2.80
N ILE A 103 5.70 23.61 4.06
CA ILE A 103 4.37 23.99 4.58
C ILE A 103 3.81 25.17 3.78
N GLU A 104 4.64 26.17 3.51
CA GLU A 104 4.26 27.38 2.81
C GLU A 104 3.90 27.09 1.35
N ASP A 105 4.71 26.34 0.62
CA ASP A 105 4.47 25.95 -0.77
C ASP A 105 3.19 25.15 -0.93
N CYS A 106 3.01 24.11 -0.11
CA CYS A 106 1.80 23.29 -0.13
C CYS A 106 0.55 24.15 0.12
N THR A 107 0.52 24.91 1.20
CA THR A 107 -0.68 25.67 1.60
C THR A 107 -0.95 26.88 0.71
N ARG A 108 0.08 27.51 0.14
CA ARG A 108 -0.05 28.56 -0.87
C ARG A 108 -0.66 27.98 -2.14
N TYR A 109 -0.09 26.88 -2.65
CA TYR A 109 -0.57 26.22 -3.85
C TYR A 109 -2.03 25.74 -3.72
N PHE A 110 -2.38 25.13 -2.58
CA PHE A 110 -3.76 24.70 -2.33
C PHE A 110 -4.76 25.86 -2.41
N LYS A 111 -4.37 27.02 -1.86
CA LYS A 111 -5.21 28.22 -1.92
C LYS A 111 -5.33 28.77 -3.34
N GLU A 112 -4.24 28.79 -4.11
CA GLU A 112 -4.22 29.26 -5.49
C GLU A 112 -5.05 28.36 -6.43
N GLN A 113 -5.00 27.05 -6.22
CA GLN A 113 -5.79 26.06 -6.97
C GLN A 113 -7.22 25.90 -6.46
N GLY A 114 -7.64 26.66 -5.43
CA GLY A 114 -8.98 26.59 -4.87
C GLY A 114 -9.31 25.27 -4.16
N LEU A 115 -8.28 24.55 -3.68
CA LEU A 115 -8.44 23.32 -2.92
C LEU A 115 -8.92 23.65 -1.51
N VAL A 116 -9.77 22.79 -0.95
CA VAL A 116 -10.38 23.00 0.36
C VAL A 116 -10.12 21.82 1.28
N SER A 117 -9.97 22.12 2.58
CA SER A 117 -9.79 21.10 3.60
C SER A 117 -11.02 20.20 3.67
N ALA A 118 -10.80 18.88 3.71
CA ALA A 118 -11.87 17.89 3.66
C ALA A 118 -11.62 16.76 4.66
N CYS A 119 -12.71 16.18 5.18
CA CYS A 119 -12.61 14.98 6.01
C CYS A 119 -12.02 13.83 5.20
N GLU A 120 -10.97 13.22 5.71
CA GLU A 120 -10.24 12.12 5.07
C GLU A 120 -11.15 10.93 4.71
N LYS A 121 -12.17 10.68 5.55
CA LYS A 121 -13.06 9.52 5.39
C LYS A 121 -14.31 9.81 4.56
N THR A 122 -14.86 11.02 4.65
CA THR A 122 -16.16 11.35 4.01
C THR A 122 -16.02 12.30 2.83
N GLY A 123 -14.94 13.07 2.73
CA GLY A 123 -14.79 14.17 1.77
C GLY A 123 -15.65 15.39 2.09
N GLU A 124 -16.34 15.40 3.23
CA GLU A 124 -17.12 16.54 3.68
C GLU A 124 -16.18 17.69 4.03
N THR A 125 -16.53 18.88 3.55
CA THR A 125 -15.84 20.13 3.87
C THR A 125 -16.40 20.73 5.15
N GLY A 126 -15.57 21.46 5.87
CA GLY A 126 -15.97 22.17 7.08
C GLY A 126 -14.75 22.43 7.95
N GLU A 127 -14.97 22.48 9.26
CA GLU A 127 -13.89 22.51 10.23
C GLU A 127 -13.27 21.13 10.32
N VAL A 128 -12.23 20.91 9.52
CA VAL A 128 -11.44 19.68 9.52
C VAL A 128 -10.21 19.91 10.36
N ASP A 129 -10.00 19.03 11.33
CA ASP A 129 -8.85 19.07 12.22
C ASP A 129 -8.30 17.66 12.44
N LEU A 130 -7.17 17.57 13.14
CA LEU A 130 -6.50 16.34 13.49
C LEU A 130 -7.14 15.73 14.74
N TYR A 131 -7.66 14.51 14.57
CA TYR A 131 -8.25 13.75 15.66
C TYR A 131 -7.51 12.43 15.86
N PRO A 132 -7.12 12.09 17.09
CA PRO A 132 -6.58 10.78 17.40
C PRO A 132 -7.70 9.75 17.34
N PHE A 133 -7.57 8.74 16.48
CA PHE A 133 -8.53 7.66 16.39
C PHE A 133 -7.82 6.31 16.25
N LYS A 134 -7.98 5.45 17.26
CA LYS A 134 -7.39 4.10 17.32
C LYS A 134 -5.86 4.06 17.14
N GLY A 135 -5.16 5.11 17.59
CA GLY A 135 -3.71 5.18 17.58
C GLY A 135 -3.12 5.84 16.32
N ASP A 136 -3.95 6.21 15.35
CA ASP A 136 -3.55 7.03 14.21
C ASP A 136 -4.15 8.44 14.34
N TRP A 137 -3.58 9.39 13.60
CA TRP A 137 -4.12 10.73 13.43
C TRP A 137 -4.86 10.82 12.10
N LEU A 138 -6.12 11.26 12.16
CA LEU A 138 -6.97 11.38 10.99
C LEU A 138 -7.49 12.80 10.87
N PHE A 139 -7.57 13.29 9.63
CA PHE A 139 -8.21 14.57 9.35
C PHE A 139 -9.71 14.39 9.30
N LEU A 140 -10.42 14.88 10.31
CA LEU A 140 -11.86 14.66 10.44
C LEU A 140 -12.58 15.95 10.76
N THR A 141 -13.85 16.01 10.38
CA THR A 141 -14.81 16.93 10.98
C THR A 141 -15.24 16.42 12.37
N PRO A 142 -15.65 17.30 13.31
CA PRO A 142 -16.19 16.91 14.61
C PRO A 142 -17.29 15.84 14.52
N SER A 143 -18.24 16.01 13.58
CA SER A 143 -19.35 15.07 13.37
C SER A 143 -18.89 13.69 12.90
N SER A 144 -17.89 13.63 12.00
CA SER A 144 -17.27 12.38 11.55
C SER A 144 -16.52 11.68 12.68
N TYR A 145 -15.81 12.44 13.52
CA TYR A 145 -15.12 11.88 14.69
C TYR A 145 -16.11 11.27 15.70
N GLU A 146 -17.16 11.99 16.08
CA GLU A 146 -18.21 11.48 16.98
C GLU A 146 -18.90 10.21 16.43
N ARG A 147 -19.18 10.19 15.12
CA ARG A 147 -19.74 9.03 14.44
C ARG A 147 -18.79 7.83 14.49
N MET A 148 -17.50 8.05 14.29
CA MET A 148 -16.52 6.96 14.35
C MET A 148 -16.30 6.44 15.77
N VAL A 149 -16.24 7.33 16.76
CA VAL A 149 -16.14 6.97 18.17
C VAL A 149 -17.36 6.15 18.60
N SER A 150 -18.58 6.59 18.28
CA SER A 150 -19.82 5.85 18.60
C SER A 150 -19.89 4.47 17.95
N ILE A 151 -19.54 4.36 16.66
CA ILE A 151 -19.45 3.04 15.97
C ILE A 151 -18.38 2.15 16.62
N SER A 152 -17.26 2.72 17.07
CA SER A 152 -16.19 1.96 17.71
C SER A 152 -16.58 1.46 19.11
N LEU A 153 -17.30 2.27 19.89
CA LEU A 153 -17.87 1.90 21.18
C LEU A 153 -18.88 0.77 21.04
N ASP A 154 -19.78 0.86 20.05
CA ASP A 154 -20.80 -0.17 19.81
C ASP A 154 -20.20 -1.50 19.33
N LYS A 155 -19.05 -1.45 18.63
CA LYS A 155 -18.25 -2.65 18.28
C LYS A 155 -17.45 -3.20 19.46
N ALA A 156 -16.95 -2.35 20.36
CA ALA A 156 -16.22 -2.76 21.56
C ALA A 156 -17.11 -3.54 22.56
N THR A 157 -18.41 -3.24 22.62
CA THR A 157 -19.38 -4.01 23.42
C THR A 157 -19.62 -5.42 22.86
N LYS A 158 -19.30 -5.69 21.58
CA LYS A 158 -19.61 -6.97 20.92
C LYS A 158 -18.42 -7.89 20.65
N ARG A 159 -17.17 -7.42 20.67
CA ARG A 159 -15.98 -8.29 20.52
C ARG A 159 -14.77 -7.75 21.28
N SER A 160 -14.44 -8.41 22.39
CA SER A 160 -13.12 -8.38 22.99
C SER A 160 -12.11 -9.06 22.04
N LEU A 161 -11.34 -8.26 21.30
CA LEU A 161 -10.10 -8.71 20.64
C LEU A 161 -8.97 -7.74 21.00
N PRO A 162 -7.75 -8.27 21.21
CA PRO A 162 -6.67 -7.55 21.87
C PRO A 162 -6.11 -6.43 20.97
N HIS A 163 -5.84 -5.30 21.63
CA HIS A 163 -5.06 -4.14 21.20
C HIS A 163 -4.09 -4.45 20.05
N GLN A 164 -4.42 -3.96 18.85
CA GLN A 164 -3.45 -3.88 17.77
C GLN A 164 -2.87 -2.48 17.75
N ASN A 165 -1.56 -2.40 17.98
CA ASN A 165 -0.74 -1.20 17.88
C ASN A 165 -0.95 -0.52 16.51
N PRO A 166 -1.02 0.82 16.42
CA PRO A 166 -0.90 1.54 15.15
C PRO A 166 0.48 1.22 14.58
N GLN A 167 0.52 0.59 13.43
CA GLN A 167 1.78 0.23 12.77
C GLN A 167 1.71 0.73 11.34
N LYS A 168 2.74 1.51 10.99
CA LYS A 168 3.06 2.05 9.67
C LYS A 168 2.61 1.12 8.53
N ILE A 169 1.94 1.69 7.54
CA ILE A 169 1.49 0.97 6.34
C ILE A 169 2.73 0.61 5.51
N HIS A 170 3.26 -0.58 5.73
CA HIS A 170 4.41 -1.07 4.98
C HIS A 170 3.94 -1.82 3.73
N TYR A 171 3.70 -1.10 2.63
CA TYR A 171 3.40 -1.70 1.33
C TYR A 171 4.44 -2.75 0.93
N PHE A 172 5.72 -2.50 1.24
CA PHE A 172 6.82 -3.45 1.05
C PHE A 172 6.60 -4.77 1.80
N LEU A 173 6.08 -4.72 3.04
CA LEU A 173 5.81 -5.91 3.85
C LEU A 173 4.59 -6.68 3.32
N GLY A 174 3.60 -5.96 2.78
CA GLY A 174 2.48 -6.55 2.03
C GLY A 174 2.94 -7.32 0.80
N VAL A 175 3.80 -6.70 -0.02
CA VAL A 175 4.40 -7.33 -1.20
C VAL A 175 5.23 -8.57 -0.82
N LEU A 176 6.06 -8.46 0.22
CA LEU A 176 6.87 -9.57 0.71
C LEU A 176 6.01 -10.73 1.23
N GLY A 177 4.92 -10.42 1.96
CA GLY A 177 3.94 -11.41 2.40
C GLY A 177 3.25 -12.12 1.25
N ALA A 178 2.81 -11.37 0.24
CA ALA A 178 2.20 -11.90 -0.98
C ALA A 178 3.16 -12.79 -1.77
N PHE A 179 4.44 -12.41 -1.84
CA PHE A 179 5.50 -13.18 -2.48
C PHE A 179 5.75 -14.52 -1.76
N LEU A 180 5.92 -14.51 -0.43
CA LEU A 180 6.17 -15.71 0.36
C LEU A 180 5.01 -16.72 0.30
N THR A 181 3.76 -16.23 0.33
CA THR A 181 2.58 -17.10 0.17
C THR A 181 2.45 -17.64 -1.25
N SER A 182 2.73 -16.83 -2.27
CA SER A 182 2.75 -17.28 -3.67
C SER A 182 3.82 -18.35 -3.92
N LEU A 183 4.99 -18.20 -3.29
CA LEU A 183 6.07 -19.19 -3.36
C LEU A 183 5.67 -20.52 -2.71
N LEU A 184 5.01 -20.48 -1.55
CA LEU A 184 4.50 -21.68 -0.89
C LEU A 184 3.44 -22.39 -1.74
N GLY A 185 2.52 -21.64 -2.34
CA GLY A 185 1.52 -22.20 -3.25
C GLY A 185 2.13 -22.80 -4.51
N ALA A 186 3.19 -22.19 -5.06
CA ALA A 186 3.92 -22.73 -6.20
C ALA A 186 4.60 -24.07 -5.88
N CYS A 187 5.15 -24.25 -4.66
CA CYS A 187 5.63 -25.55 -4.22
C CYS A 187 4.50 -26.60 -4.22
N LEU A 188 3.30 -26.26 -3.74
CA LEU A 188 2.15 -27.17 -3.77
C LEU A 188 1.72 -27.52 -5.20
N VAL A 189 1.72 -26.55 -6.11
CA VAL A 189 1.45 -26.77 -7.54
C VAL A 189 2.50 -27.71 -8.15
N PHE A 190 3.78 -27.54 -7.82
CA PHE A 190 4.88 -28.40 -8.29
C PHE A 190 4.72 -29.87 -7.85
N PHE A 191 4.34 -30.12 -6.59
CA PHE A 191 4.14 -31.51 -6.13
C PHE A 191 2.94 -32.21 -6.79
N LEU A 192 2.01 -31.45 -7.38
CA LEU A 192 0.80 -31.96 -8.00
C LEU A 192 0.85 -32.00 -9.53
N THR A 193 2.06 -31.90 -10.09
CA THR A 193 2.33 -32.04 -11.53
C THR A 193 1.80 -33.40 -12.02
N GLY A 194 0.54 -33.42 -12.47
CA GLY A 194 -0.18 -34.65 -12.83
C GLY A 194 -1.71 -34.52 -12.79
N ALA A 195 -2.27 -33.61 -11.98
CA ALA A 195 -3.71 -33.39 -11.87
C ALA A 195 -4.11 -31.94 -12.23
N SER A 196 -4.52 -31.73 -13.48
CA SER A 196 -4.80 -30.39 -14.03
C SER A 196 -5.86 -29.59 -13.29
N LEU A 197 -6.97 -30.23 -12.90
CA LEU A 197 -8.04 -29.59 -12.12
C LEU A 197 -7.57 -29.19 -10.71
N ALA A 198 -6.77 -30.04 -10.04
CA ALA A 198 -6.29 -29.78 -8.69
C ALA A 198 -5.37 -28.54 -8.63
N MET A 199 -4.55 -28.32 -9.66
CA MET A 199 -3.71 -27.11 -9.78
C MET A 199 -4.55 -25.83 -9.84
N GLY A 200 -5.68 -25.85 -10.55
CA GLY A 200 -6.61 -24.72 -10.61
C GLY A 200 -7.17 -24.38 -9.23
N PHE A 201 -7.61 -25.38 -8.47
CA PHE A 201 -8.09 -25.15 -7.10
C PHE A 201 -7.00 -24.58 -6.18
N ILE A 202 -5.79 -25.14 -6.23
CA ILE A 202 -4.71 -24.73 -5.33
C ILE A 202 -4.18 -23.35 -5.65
N SER A 203 -4.03 -23.01 -6.94
CA SER A 203 -3.65 -21.65 -7.35
C SER A 203 -4.71 -20.62 -6.95
N GLY A 204 -6.00 -20.95 -7.08
CA GLY A 204 -7.10 -20.12 -6.59
C GLY A 204 -7.06 -19.91 -5.07
N PHE A 205 -6.89 -20.99 -4.28
CA PHE A 205 -6.73 -20.87 -2.83
C PHE A 205 -5.49 -20.08 -2.45
N THR A 206 -4.35 -20.35 -3.09
CA THR A 206 -3.09 -19.62 -2.87
C THR A 206 -3.30 -18.12 -3.11
N LEU A 207 -4.03 -17.75 -4.16
CA LEU A 207 -4.34 -16.35 -4.43
C LEU A 207 -5.20 -15.73 -3.32
N LEU A 208 -6.25 -16.41 -2.85
CA LEU A 208 -7.06 -15.91 -1.73
C LEU A 208 -6.22 -15.70 -0.48
N PHE A 209 -5.33 -16.64 -0.16
CA PHE A 209 -4.40 -16.52 0.96
C PHE A 209 -3.35 -15.41 0.73
N SER A 210 -2.87 -15.23 -0.50
CA SER A 210 -1.91 -14.18 -0.85
C SER A 210 -2.53 -12.79 -0.71
N ILE A 211 -3.79 -12.62 -1.16
CA ILE A 211 -4.55 -11.38 -0.97
C ILE A 211 -4.78 -11.13 0.52
N ALA A 212 -5.25 -12.13 1.27
CA ALA A 212 -5.48 -11.99 2.71
C ALA A 212 -4.16 -11.69 3.48
N CYS A 213 -3.04 -12.24 3.02
CA CYS A 213 -1.72 -11.99 3.59
C CYS A 213 -1.28 -10.54 3.31
N TYR A 214 -1.40 -10.09 2.06
CA TYR A 214 -1.16 -8.71 1.66
C TYR A 214 -2.01 -7.74 2.50
N GLU A 215 -3.33 -7.98 2.57
CA GLU A 215 -4.27 -7.14 3.31
C GLU A 215 -3.98 -7.12 4.81
N LYS A 216 -3.51 -8.24 5.40
CA LYS A 216 -3.15 -8.32 6.82
C LYS A 216 -1.87 -7.54 7.13
N PHE A 217 -0.91 -7.51 6.21
CA PHE A 217 0.33 -6.75 6.37
C PHE A 217 0.17 -5.26 6.07
N VAL A 218 -0.73 -4.90 5.14
CA VAL A 218 -1.07 -3.52 4.78
C VAL A 218 -2.22 -2.98 5.65
N LYS A 219 -2.91 -3.83 6.41
CA LYS A 219 -4.10 -3.56 7.25
C LYS A 219 -5.25 -2.87 6.49
N GLY A 220 -5.39 -3.12 5.19
CA GLY A 220 -6.45 -2.54 4.36
C GLY A 220 -6.71 -3.29 3.06
N ILE A 221 -7.94 -3.20 2.56
CA ILE A 221 -8.35 -3.74 1.26
C ILE A 221 -7.88 -2.77 0.17
N SER A 222 -7.01 -3.23 -0.72
CA SER A 222 -6.49 -2.42 -1.82
C SER A 222 -6.61 -3.17 -3.14
N VAL A 223 -7.14 -2.50 -4.17
CA VAL A 223 -7.17 -3.01 -5.54
C VAL A 223 -5.76 -3.34 -6.02
N LEU A 224 -4.77 -2.53 -5.61
CA LEU A 224 -3.36 -2.77 -5.92
C LEU A 224 -2.86 -4.09 -5.31
N GLY A 225 -3.28 -4.41 -4.09
CA GLY A 225 -2.96 -5.68 -3.42
C GLY A 225 -3.51 -6.89 -4.18
N ILE A 226 -4.77 -6.82 -4.63
CA ILE A 226 -5.39 -7.87 -5.43
C ILE A 226 -4.61 -8.09 -6.74
N VAL A 227 -4.25 -7.00 -7.42
CA VAL A 227 -3.50 -7.05 -8.69
C VAL A 227 -2.10 -7.64 -8.47
N VAL A 228 -1.36 -7.18 -7.46
CA VAL A 228 -0.01 -7.66 -7.16
C VAL A 228 -0.01 -9.13 -6.76
N SER A 229 -0.89 -9.54 -5.84
CA SER A 229 -1.04 -10.94 -5.44
C SER A 229 -1.44 -11.84 -6.61
N PHE A 230 -2.31 -11.36 -7.52
CA PHE A 230 -2.68 -12.08 -8.73
C PHE A 230 -1.48 -12.33 -9.64
N PHE A 231 -0.68 -11.30 -9.93
CA PHE A 231 0.50 -11.43 -10.78
C PHE A 231 1.55 -12.37 -10.17
N PHE A 232 1.84 -12.25 -8.86
CA PHE A 232 2.80 -13.14 -8.20
C PHE A 232 2.34 -14.59 -8.19
N THR A 233 1.08 -14.84 -7.84
CA THR A 233 0.53 -16.21 -7.81
C THR A 233 0.56 -16.83 -9.21
N LEU A 234 0.21 -16.06 -10.24
CA LEU A 234 0.24 -16.52 -11.62
C LEU A 234 1.66 -16.85 -12.08
N ALA A 235 2.61 -15.92 -11.89
CA ALA A 235 4.00 -16.09 -12.28
C ALA A 235 4.63 -17.31 -11.60
N MET A 236 4.45 -17.43 -10.28
CA MET A 236 5.03 -18.53 -9.51
C MET A 236 4.39 -19.88 -9.84
N SER A 237 3.07 -19.93 -10.06
CA SER A 237 2.39 -21.17 -10.47
C SER A 237 2.84 -21.61 -11.87
N PHE A 238 3.06 -20.68 -12.80
CA PHE A 238 3.54 -21.00 -14.14
C PHE A 238 4.98 -21.51 -14.11
N LEU A 239 5.84 -20.90 -13.30
CA LEU A 239 7.20 -21.38 -13.05
C LEU A 239 7.19 -22.79 -12.44
N ALA A 240 6.30 -23.06 -11.48
CA ALA A 240 6.16 -24.39 -10.89
C ALA A 240 5.80 -25.46 -11.92
N VAL A 241 4.87 -25.16 -12.84
CA VAL A 241 4.52 -26.09 -13.94
C VAL A 241 5.72 -26.32 -14.85
N GLN A 242 6.44 -25.26 -15.24
CA GLN A 242 7.63 -25.38 -16.09
C GLN A 242 8.73 -26.24 -15.45
N ILE A 243 9.00 -26.02 -14.16
CA ILE A 243 9.99 -26.80 -13.39
C ILE A 243 9.49 -28.24 -13.21
N GLY A 244 8.20 -28.47 -12.99
CA GLY A 244 7.61 -29.81 -12.90
C GLY A 244 7.78 -30.62 -14.20
N TYR A 245 7.55 -29.98 -15.35
CA TYR A 245 7.82 -30.60 -16.65
C TYR A 245 9.32 -30.77 -16.91
N ALA A 246 10.16 -29.81 -16.53
CA ALA A 246 11.62 -29.93 -16.64
C ALA A 246 12.14 -31.13 -15.85
N ASN A 247 11.67 -31.30 -14.63
CA ASN A 247 12.04 -32.41 -13.77
C ASN A 247 11.58 -33.77 -14.33
N SER A 248 10.36 -33.85 -14.88
CA SER A 248 9.86 -35.09 -15.48
C SER A 248 10.54 -35.46 -16.80
N PHE A 249 10.93 -34.47 -17.61
CA PHE A 249 11.57 -34.69 -18.91
C PHE A 249 13.08 -34.99 -18.79
N TYR A 250 13.77 -34.40 -17.82
CA TYR A 250 15.23 -34.53 -17.63
C TYR A 250 15.63 -35.44 -16.45
N GLN A 251 14.68 -36.00 -15.69
CA GLN A 251 14.94 -36.89 -14.54
C GLN A 251 15.97 -36.34 -13.52
N GLY A 252 16.10 -35.02 -13.42
CA GLY A 252 17.06 -34.37 -12.52
C GLY A 252 18.48 -34.23 -13.07
N GLU A 253 18.76 -34.64 -14.31
CA GLU A 253 20.07 -34.47 -14.94
C GLU A 253 20.11 -33.23 -15.84
N GLY A 254 20.96 -32.26 -15.50
CA GLY A 254 21.24 -31.08 -16.30
C GLY A 254 20.83 -29.75 -15.66
N ASN A 255 21.10 -28.64 -16.35
CA ASN A 255 20.78 -27.30 -15.87
C ASN A 255 19.28 -27.00 -16.06
N ILE A 256 18.58 -26.71 -14.97
CA ILE A 256 17.13 -26.41 -14.94
C ILE A 256 16.76 -25.30 -15.93
N LEU A 257 17.59 -24.26 -16.10
CA LEU A 257 17.33 -23.18 -17.06
C LEU A 257 17.33 -23.68 -18.51
N GLN A 258 18.27 -24.57 -18.85
CA GLN A 258 18.33 -25.16 -20.19
C GLN A 258 17.15 -26.10 -20.45
N ALA A 259 16.73 -26.85 -19.43
CA ALA A 259 15.55 -27.71 -19.49
C ALA A 259 14.26 -26.90 -19.71
N VAL A 260 14.10 -25.77 -19.01
CA VAL A 260 12.95 -24.86 -19.20
C VAL A 260 12.95 -24.23 -20.61
N ILE A 261 14.11 -23.81 -21.12
CA ILE A 261 14.22 -23.28 -22.50
C ILE A 261 13.85 -24.35 -23.53
N ALA A 262 14.33 -25.58 -23.34
CA ALA A 262 14.04 -26.70 -24.23
C ALA A 262 12.54 -27.05 -24.23
N ILE A 263 11.89 -27.02 -23.07
CA ILE A 263 10.43 -27.24 -22.94
C ILE A 263 9.64 -26.17 -23.67
N ASN A 264 9.99 -24.89 -23.51
CA ASN A 264 9.30 -23.82 -24.22
C ASN A 264 9.42 -23.96 -25.74
N LYS A 265 10.61 -24.35 -26.23
CA LYS A 265 10.83 -24.60 -27.66
C LYS A 265 10.02 -25.79 -28.16
N ALA A 266 9.98 -26.88 -27.38
CA ALA A 266 9.17 -28.06 -27.69
C ALA A 266 7.67 -27.75 -27.66
N ALA A 267 7.20 -26.94 -26.70
CA ALA A 267 5.80 -26.51 -26.60
C ALA A 267 5.37 -25.66 -27.81
N LEU A 268 6.20 -24.70 -28.21
CA LEU A 268 5.96 -23.86 -29.39
C LEU A 268 6.01 -24.65 -30.70
N SER A 269 6.80 -25.73 -30.76
CA SER A 269 6.85 -26.63 -31.91
C SER A 269 5.70 -27.64 -31.97
N GLY A 270 4.77 -27.61 -31.01
CA GLY A 270 3.60 -28.50 -30.97
C GLY A 270 3.89 -29.91 -30.47
N GLN A 271 5.05 -30.14 -29.85
CA GLN A 271 5.45 -31.47 -29.36
C GLN A 271 4.81 -31.83 -28.01
N PHE A 272 4.15 -30.88 -27.33
CA PHE A 272 3.42 -31.13 -26.09
C PHE A 272 1.94 -31.41 -26.34
N GLY A 273 1.42 -32.43 -25.65
CA GLY A 273 -0.01 -32.76 -25.67
C GLY A 273 -0.87 -31.69 -24.97
N ILE A 274 -2.17 -31.74 -25.22
CA ILE A 274 -3.15 -30.75 -24.73
C ILE A 274 -3.13 -30.56 -23.20
N ASN A 275 -2.73 -31.60 -22.45
CA ASN A 275 -2.62 -31.55 -21.00
C ASN A 275 -1.68 -30.45 -20.50
N TYR A 276 -0.57 -30.20 -21.20
CA TYR A 276 0.37 -29.12 -20.89
C TYR A 276 -0.35 -27.76 -20.85
N TRP A 277 -1.10 -27.45 -21.91
CA TRP A 277 -1.86 -26.21 -22.03
C TRP A 277 -3.04 -26.14 -21.05
N LEU A 278 -3.67 -27.27 -20.76
CA LEU A 278 -4.75 -27.35 -19.77
C LEU A 278 -4.27 -26.97 -18.37
N HIS A 279 -3.05 -27.32 -17.97
CA HIS A 279 -2.50 -26.91 -16.67
C HIS A 279 -2.47 -25.39 -16.50
N TYR A 280 -2.00 -24.65 -17.51
CA TYR A 280 -2.01 -23.18 -17.50
C TYR A 280 -3.42 -22.62 -17.50
N LEU A 281 -4.32 -23.17 -18.33
CA LEU A 281 -5.71 -22.75 -18.39
C LEU A 281 -6.41 -22.88 -17.03
N PHE A 282 -6.26 -24.03 -16.36
CA PHE A 282 -6.88 -24.25 -15.05
C PHE A 282 -6.32 -23.36 -13.95
N ILE A 283 -5.02 -23.04 -13.98
CA ILE A 283 -4.40 -22.07 -13.06
C ILE A 283 -5.03 -20.68 -13.25
N VAL A 284 -5.16 -20.22 -14.50
CA VAL A 284 -5.80 -18.92 -14.81
C VAL A 284 -7.26 -18.91 -14.35
N LEU A 285 -8.03 -19.96 -14.66
CA LEU A 285 -9.42 -20.08 -14.24
C LEU A 285 -9.56 -20.10 -12.71
N GLY A 286 -8.66 -20.79 -12.01
CA GLY A 286 -8.59 -20.81 -10.56
C GLY A 286 -8.37 -19.43 -9.96
N CYS A 287 -7.38 -18.69 -10.47
CA CYS A 287 -7.06 -17.34 -10.04
C CYS A 287 -8.21 -16.36 -10.32
N VAL A 288 -8.79 -16.38 -11.52
CA VAL A 288 -9.93 -15.51 -11.89
C VAL A 288 -11.16 -15.81 -11.01
N SER A 289 -11.41 -17.08 -10.71
CA SER A 289 -12.51 -17.48 -9.82
C SER A 289 -12.28 -16.97 -8.40
N ALA A 290 -11.04 -17.07 -7.89
CA ALA A 290 -10.66 -16.52 -6.58
C ALA A 290 -10.84 -15.00 -6.50
N VAL A 291 -10.42 -14.24 -7.51
CA VAL A 291 -10.65 -12.78 -7.56
C VAL A 291 -12.15 -12.45 -7.52
N LYS A 292 -12.98 -13.17 -8.30
CA LYS A 292 -14.44 -12.97 -8.29
C LYS A 292 -15.07 -13.29 -6.93
N VAL A 293 -14.58 -14.31 -6.24
CA VAL A 293 -15.05 -14.67 -4.89
C VAL A 293 -14.67 -13.57 -3.90
N HIS A 294 -13.42 -13.09 -3.94
CA HIS A 294 -12.96 -12.01 -3.06
C HIS A 294 -13.75 -10.72 -3.29
N ILE A 295 -13.93 -10.28 -4.53
CA ILE A 295 -14.71 -9.07 -4.87
C ILE A 295 -16.16 -9.17 -4.38
N LYS A 296 -16.79 -10.34 -4.40
CA LYS A 296 -18.16 -10.52 -3.86
C LYS A 296 -18.22 -10.50 -2.32
N SER A 297 -17.09 -10.72 -1.65
CA SER A 297 -17.00 -10.72 -0.19
C SER A 297 -16.63 -9.36 0.41
N LEU A 298 -16.22 -8.41 -0.45
CA LEU A 298 -16.05 -6.99 -0.14
C LEU A 298 -17.41 -6.29 -0.10
#